data_AF-A0A2H0LVT9-F1
#
_entry.id   AF-A0A2H0LVT9-F1
#
_cell.length_a   1.000
_cell.length_b   1.000
_cell.length_c   1.000
_cell.angle_alpha   90.00
_cell.angle_beta   90.00
_cell.angle_gamma   90.00
#
_symmetry.space_group_name_H-M   'P 1'
#
loop_
_entity.id
_entity.type
_entity.pdbx_description
1 polymer ?
#
loop_
_entity_poly.entity_id
_entity_poly.type
_entity_poly.pdbx_seq_one_letter_code
_entity_poly.pdbx_strand_id
1 'polypeptide(L)'
;MDFKKQIFINAITAAIFISLAALLFGRPNFSLGILLGGSASCLNFFLLYLKSKAIIKRNNPNIFLVFCNLIFRYLFMALVLWTAAKFSLDAFFAAALGLFMIRIGIYIFALQEKREQWIQQAR
;
A
#
# COMPACT_ATOMS: atom_id res chain seq x y z
N MET A 1 -18.03 2.01 8.81
CA MET A 1 -16.66 2.58 8.87
C MET A 1 -16.23 2.84 7.43
N ASP A 2 -15.71 4.03 7.08
CA ASP A 2 -15.22 4.30 5.71
C ASP A 2 -14.19 3.23 5.30
N PHE A 3 -14.42 2.52 4.20
CA PHE A 3 -13.52 1.50 3.62
C PHE A 3 -12.03 1.93 3.62
N LYS A 4 -11.79 3.21 3.28
CA LYS A 4 -10.47 3.84 3.35
C LYS A 4 -9.86 3.76 4.76
N LYS A 5 -10.60 4.17 5.79
CA LYS A 5 -10.10 4.21 7.17
C LYS A 5 -9.74 2.80 7.64
N GLN A 6 -10.55 1.80 7.32
CA GLN A 6 -10.28 0.42 7.72
C GLN A 6 -9.02 -0.15 7.06
N ILE A 7 -8.84 0.06 5.75
CA ILE A 7 -7.60 -0.38 5.06
C ILE A 7 -6.37 0.35 5.63
N PHE A 8 -6.49 1.65 5.88
CA PHE A 8 -5.39 2.45 6.39
C PHE A 8 -5.00 2.02 7.81
N ILE A 9 -5.99 1.79 8.68
CA ILE A 9 -5.78 1.27 10.04
C ILE A 9 -5.13 -0.10 9.96
N ASN A 10 -5.66 -1.04 9.16
CA ASN A 10 -5.10 -2.38 9.04
C ASN A 10 -3.64 -2.35 8.55
N ALA A 11 -3.33 -1.49 7.58
CA ALA A 11 -1.97 -1.33 7.08
C ALA A 11 -1.03 -0.70 8.12
N ILE A 12 -1.46 0.34 8.83
CA ILE A 12 -0.63 0.94 9.90
C ILE A 12 -0.41 -0.06 11.03
N THR A 13 -1.46 -0.72 11.49
CA THR A 13 -1.39 -1.73 12.55
C THR A 13 -0.43 -2.84 12.15
N ALA A 14 -0.58 -3.42 10.95
CA ALA A 14 0.35 -4.45 10.49
C ALA A 14 1.79 -3.92 10.34
N ALA A 15 2.00 -2.66 9.92
CA ALA A 15 3.34 -2.08 9.81
C ALA A 15 4.00 -2.02 11.19
N ILE A 16 3.27 -1.50 12.18
CA ILE A 16 3.74 -1.38 13.56
C ILE A 16 4.09 -2.76 14.12
N PHE A 17 3.20 -3.75 13.98
CA PHE A 17 3.44 -5.09 14.50
C PHE A 17 4.65 -5.78 13.86
N ILE A 18 4.79 -5.70 12.53
CA ILE A 18 5.93 -6.35 11.85
C ILE A 18 7.24 -5.59 12.16
N SER A 19 7.20 -4.27 12.23
CA SER A 19 8.35 -3.45 12.65
C SER A 19 8.77 -3.71 14.10
N LEU A 20 7.81 -3.89 15.01
CA LEU A 20 8.08 -4.22 16.41
C LEU A 20 8.71 -5.62 16.53
N ALA A 21 8.15 -6.61 15.82
CA ALA A 21 8.71 -7.95 15.77
C ALA A 21 10.16 -7.93 15.23
N ALA A 22 10.41 -7.19 14.14
CA ALA A 22 11.74 -7.06 13.56
C ALA A 22 12.76 -6.44 14.53
N LEU A 23 12.35 -5.46 15.33
CA LEU A 23 13.19 -4.89 16.38
C LEU A 23 13.52 -5.91 17.48
N LEU A 24 12.54 -6.71 17.91
CA LEU A 24 12.74 -7.76 18.91
C LEU A 24 13.72 -8.85 18.46
N PHE A 25 13.77 -9.14 17.15
CA PHE A 25 14.73 -10.07 16.56
C PHE A 25 16.09 -9.43 16.20
N GLY A 26 16.35 -8.19 16.64
CA GLY A 26 17.63 -7.51 16.39
C GLY A 26 17.86 -7.10 14.93
N ARG A 27 16.78 -6.93 14.14
CA ARG A 27 16.83 -6.52 12.73
C ARG A 27 16.30 -5.08 12.53
N PRO A 28 17.01 -4.04 13.01
CA PRO A 28 16.53 -2.66 12.94
C PRO A 28 16.37 -2.17 11.49
N ASN A 29 17.25 -2.59 10.59
CA ASN A 29 17.18 -2.24 9.17
C ASN A 29 15.92 -2.78 8.48
N PHE A 30 15.45 -3.96 8.89
CA PHE A 30 14.21 -4.55 8.39
C PHE A 30 13.00 -3.74 8.87
N SER A 31 13.01 -3.30 10.14
CA SER A 31 11.96 -2.41 10.67
C SER A 31 11.88 -1.09 9.90
N LEU A 32 13.03 -0.45 9.62
CA LEU A 32 13.10 0.78 8.82
C LEU A 32 12.58 0.58 7.40
N GLY A 33 12.96 -0.54 6.75
CA GLY A 33 12.46 -0.89 5.43
C GLY A 33 10.94 -1.00 5.39
N ILE A 34 10.33 -1.71 6.36
CA ILE A 34 8.87 -1.86 6.43
C ILE A 34 8.17 -0.52 6.64
N LEU A 35 8.67 0.33 7.54
CA LEU A 35 8.07 1.65 7.77
C LEU A 35 8.17 2.53 6.53
N LEU A 36 9.32 2.51 5.84
CA LEU A 36 9.55 3.29 4.63
C LEU A 36 8.66 2.80 3.47
N GLY A 37 8.60 1.50 3.23
CA GLY A 37 7.74 0.90 2.21
C GLY A 37 6.24 1.06 2.52
N GLY A 38 5.85 0.84 3.78
CA GLY A 38 4.47 0.95 4.25
C GLY A 38 3.95 2.39 4.18
N SER A 39 4.73 3.37 4.64
CA SER A 39 4.37 4.79 4.52
C SER A 39 4.27 5.23 3.06
N ALA A 40 5.20 4.80 2.19
CA ALA A 40 5.12 5.04 0.76
C ALA A 40 3.87 4.41 0.12
N SER A 41 3.49 3.19 0.53
CA SER A 41 2.27 2.52 0.07
C SER A 41 1.01 3.29 0.48
N CYS A 42 0.95 3.73 1.74
CA CYS A 42 -0.13 4.55 2.29
C CYS A 42 -0.28 5.89 1.53
N LEU A 43 0.83 6.60 1.31
CA LEU A 43 0.84 7.84 0.52
C LEU A 43 0.36 7.60 -0.90
N ASN A 44 0.87 6.56 -1.55
CA ASN A 44 0.46 6.21 -2.90
C ASN A 44 -1.04 5.84 -2.98
N PHE A 45 -1.59 5.16 -1.97
CA PHE A 45 -3.01 4.86 -1.89
C PHE A 45 -3.87 6.10 -1.67
N PHE A 46 -3.42 7.02 -0.80
CA PHE A 46 -4.11 8.28 -0.58
C PHE A 46 -4.15 9.15 -1.85
N LEU A 47 -3.04 9.23 -2.59
CA LEU A 47 -2.97 9.90 -3.89
C LEU A 47 -3.91 9.24 -4.92
N LEU A 48 -3.94 7.91 -4.96
CA LEU A 48 -4.85 7.17 -5.83
C LEU A 48 -6.31 7.51 -5.51
N TYR A 49 -6.69 7.53 -4.23
CA TYR A 49 -8.03 7.89 -3.79
C TYR A 49 -8.43 9.31 -4.23
N LEU A 50 -7.55 10.29 -4.02
CA LEU A 50 -7.80 11.68 -4.45
C LEU A 50 -7.97 11.78 -5.97
N LYS A 51 -7.12 11.08 -6.73
CA LYS A 51 -7.23 11.04 -8.20
C LYS A 51 -8.51 10.37 -8.66
N SER A 52 -8.90 9.24 -8.08
CA SER A 52 -10.16 8.56 -8.38
C SER A 52 -11.36 9.48 -8.12
N LYS A 53 -11.37 10.21 -6.99
CA LYS A 53 -12.44 11.17 -6.69
C LYS A 53 -12.47 12.33 -7.70
N ALA A 54 -11.31 12.82 -8.13
CA ALA A 54 -11.21 13.87 -9.14
C ALA A 54 -11.65 13.40 -10.53
N ILE A 55 -11.36 12.14 -10.90
CA ILE A 55 -11.77 11.53 -12.17
C ILE A 55 -13.28 11.32 -12.21
N ILE A 56 -13.91 10.84 -11.13
CA ILE A 56 -15.37 10.69 -11.07
C ILE A 56 -16.07 12.06 -11.30
N LYS A 57 -15.44 13.16 -10.89
CA LYS A 57 -15.95 14.52 -11.10
C LYS A 57 -15.69 15.06 -12.53
N ARG A 58 -14.79 14.44 -13.31
CA ARG A 58 -14.41 14.87 -14.67
C ARG A 58 -14.76 13.78 -15.68
N ASN A 59 -15.77 14.03 -16.52
CA ASN A 59 -16.28 13.07 -17.51
C ASN A 59 -15.33 12.75 -18.69
N ASN A 60 -14.09 13.25 -18.70
CA ASN A 60 -13.18 13.05 -19.83
C ASN A 60 -11.73 12.79 -19.36
N PRO A 61 -11.27 11.53 -19.33
CA PRO A 61 -9.91 11.19 -18.92
C PRO A 61 -8.94 11.51 -20.05
N ASN A 62 -8.08 12.51 -19.84
CA ASN A 62 -6.97 12.79 -20.76
C ASN A 62 -5.95 11.63 -20.66
N ILE A 63 -5.82 10.85 -21.74
CA ILE A 63 -4.95 9.66 -21.84
C ILE A 63 -3.51 9.98 -21.44
N PHE A 64 -3.00 11.15 -21.81
CA PHE A 64 -1.64 11.58 -21.47
C PHE A 64 -1.45 11.74 -19.95
N LEU A 65 -2.45 12.28 -19.25
CA LEU A 65 -2.43 12.41 -17.79
C LEU A 65 -2.48 11.05 -17.09
N VAL A 66 -3.19 10.07 -17.65
CA VAL A 66 -3.23 8.70 -17.13
C VAL A 66 -1.86 8.03 -17.28
N PHE A 67 -1.24 8.16 -18.46
CA PHE A 67 0.08 7.59 -18.75
C PHE A 67 1.17 8.21 -17.85
N CYS A 68 1.19 9.54 -17.72
CA CYS A 68 2.14 10.24 -16.86
C CYS A 68 1.97 9.84 -15.38
N ASN A 69 0.73 9.66 -14.92
CA ASN A 69 0.45 9.15 -13.58
C ASN A 69 0.99 7.73 -13.36
N LEU A 70 0.91 6.86 -14.37
CA LEU A 70 1.43 5.50 -14.29
C LEU A 70 2.95 5.51 -14.15
N ILE A 71 3.64 6.28 -14.99
CA ILE A 71 5.10 6.45 -14.95
C ILE A 71 5.53 7.00 -13.59
N PHE A 72 4.90 8.08 -13.13
CA PHE A 72 5.23 8.70 -11.85
C PHE A 72 5.10 7.69 -10.68
N ARG A 73 4.07 6.86 -10.72
CA ARG A 73 3.83 5.85 -9.67
C ARG A 73 4.92 4.78 -9.64
N TYR A 74 5.38 4.32 -10.80
CA TYR A 74 6.49 3.36 -10.86
C TYR A 74 7.82 3.99 -10.49
N LEU A 75 8.08 5.23 -10.92
CA LEU A 75 9.26 5.99 -10.49
C LEU A 75 9.28 6.20 -8.98
N PHE A 76 8.13 6.54 -8.38
CA PHE A 76 8.02 6.70 -6.93
C PHE A 76 8.32 5.39 -6.19
N MET A 77 7.77 4.26 -6.64
CA MET A 77 8.09 2.95 -6.06
C MET A 77 9.57 2.57 -6.22
N ALA A 78 10.14 2.84 -7.40
CA ALA A 78 11.55 2.60 -7.68
C ALA A 78 12.45 3.46 -6.79
N LEU A 79 12.09 4.72 -6.55
CA LEU A 79 12.81 5.64 -5.68
C LEU A 79 12.80 5.13 -4.23
N VAL A 80 11.65 4.70 -3.72
CA VAL A 80 11.50 4.13 -2.36
C VAL A 80 12.34 2.87 -2.20
N LEU A 81 12.34 1.98 -3.19
CA LEU A 81 13.18 0.78 -3.18
C LEU A 81 14.67 1.13 -3.28
N TRP A 82 15.03 2.11 -4.10
CA TRP A 82 16.40 2.57 -4.24
C TRP A 82 16.94 3.20 -2.96
N THR A 83 16.12 3.98 -2.25
CA THR A 83 16.52 4.53 -0.94
C THR A 83 16.67 3.43 0.10
N ALA A 84 15.78 2.43 0.12
CA ALA A 84 15.90 1.28 1.00
C ALA A 84 17.17 0.44 0.72
N ALA A 85 17.52 0.25 -0.55
CA ALA A 85 18.71 -0.49 -0.97
C ALA A 85 20.02 0.14 -0.46
N LYS A 86 20.05 1.46 -0.23
CA LYS A 86 21.24 2.13 0.33
C LYS A 86 21.50 1.80 1.79
N PHE A 87 20.48 1.35 2.54
CA PHE A 87 20.65 0.97 3.95
C PHE A 87 21.14 -0.47 4.07
N SER A 88 20.43 -1.42 3.45
CA SER A 88 20.82 -2.83 3.42
C SER A 88 19.90 -3.64 2.50
N LEU A 89 20.34 -4.85 2.16
CA LEU A 89 19.54 -5.83 1.42
C LEU A 89 18.26 -6.23 2.18
N ASP A 90 18.36 -6.36 3.50
CA ASP A 90 17.20 -6.61 4.37
C ASP A 90 16.20 -5.45 4.35
N ALA A 91 16.68 -4.21 4.39
CA ALA A 91 15.82 -3.02 4.29
C ALA A 91 15.11 -2.94 2.93
N PHE A 92 15.78 -3.35 1.84
CA PHE A 92 15.19 -3.42 0.50
C PHE A 92 14.01 -4.42 0.45
N PHE A 93 14.21 -5.65 0.92
CA PHE A 93 13.15 -6.66 0.95
C PHE A 93 11.99 -6.24 1.86
N ALA A 94 12.31 -5.69 3.02
CA ALA A 94 11.34 -5.11 3.95
C ALA A 94 10.52 -3.98 3.31
N ALA A 95 11.16 -3.07 2.57
CA ALA A 95 10.48 -1.99 1.86
C ALA A 95 9.60 -2.50 0.73
N ALA A 96 10.04 -3.54 0.00
CA ALA A 96 9.20 -4.21 -0.98
C ALA A 96 7.94 -4.80 -0.34
N LEU A 97 8.07 -5.52 0.79
CA LEU A 97 6.92 -6.04 1.54
C LEU A 97 5.98 -4.92 1.99
N GLY A 98 6.53 -3.84 2.55
CA GLY A 98 5.76 -2.66 2.95
C GLY A 98 5.01 -2.00 1.78
N LEU A 99 5.61 -1.94 0.58
CA LEU A 99 4.96 -1.39 -0.61
C LEU A 99 3.72 -2.20 -1.03
N PHE A 100 3.74 -3.52 -0.86
CA PHE A 100 2.61 -4.38 -1.21
C PHE A 100 1.51 -4.44 -0.14
N MET A 101 1.75 -3.91 1.05
CA MET A 101 0.89 -4.11 2.22
C MET A 101 -0.54 -3.59 2.04
N ILE A 102 -0.71 -2.38 1.48
CA ILE A 102 -2.04 -1.84 1.16
C ILE A 102 -2.73 -2.68 0.08
N ARG A 103 -1.99 -3.16 -0.93
CA ARG A 103 -2.57 -3.98 -2.01
C ARG A 103 -3.11 -5.30 -1.45
N ILE A 104 -2.36 -5.92 -0.53
CA ILE A 104 -2.80 -7.12 0.18
C ILE A 104 -4.04 -6.82 1.02
N GLY A 105 -4.06 -5.70 1.76
CA GLY A 105 -5.23 -5.28 2.54
C GLY A 105 -6.49 -5.08 1.70
N ILE A 106 -6.36 -4.44 0.54
CA ILE A 106 -7.47 -4.28 -0.42
C ILE A 106 -7.95 -5.64 -0.92
N TYR A 107 -7.02 -6.54 -1.27
CA TYR A 107 -7.36 -7.87 -1.79
C TYR A 107 -8.08 -8.73 -0.74
N ILE A 108 -7.60 -8.73 0.51
CA ILE A 108 -8.26 -9.43 1.62
C ILE A 108 -9.66 -8.89 1.84
N PHE A 109 -9.84 -7.57 1.86
CA PHE A 109 -11.16 -6.97 2.01
C PHE A 109 -12.10 -7.39 0.86
N ALA A 110 -11.64 -7.34 -0.38
CA ALA A 110 -12.44 -7.74 -1.54
C ALA A 110 -12.83 -9.22 -1.50
N LEU A 111 -11.95 -10.09 -0.99
CA LEU A 111 -12.27 -11.51 -0.77
C LEU A 111 -13.32 -11.69 0.33
N GLN A 112 -13.25 -10.92 1.42
CA GLN A 112 -14.23 -10.97 2.50
C GLN A 112 -15.62 -10.55 2.01
N GLU A 113 -15.70 -9.44 1.26
CA GLU A 113 -16.95 -8.95 0.69
C GLU A 113 -17.57 -9.96 -0.28
N LYS A 114 -16.75 -10.56 -1.16
CA LYS A 114 -17.21 -11.62 -2.07
C LYS A 114 -17.72 -12.83 -1.30
N ARG A 115 -17.04 -13.25 -0.22
CA ARG A 115 -17.48 -14.38 0.61
C ARG A 115 -18.86 -14.12 1.25
N GLU A 116 -19.13 -12.91 1.71
CA GLU A 116 -20.43 -12.55 2.29
C GLU A 116 -21.57 -12.58 1.26
N GLN A 117 -21.32 -12.11 0.03
CA GLN A 117 -22.30 -12.16 -1.06
C GLN A 117 -22.71 -13.60 -1.40
N TRP A 118 -21.76 -14.54 -1.40
CA TRP A 118 -22.04 -15.95 -1.66
C TRP A 118 -22.89 -16.59 -0.56
N ILE A 119 -22.65 -16.21 0.70
CA ILE A 119 -23.43 -16.71 1.84
C ILE A 119 -24.87 -16.18 1.80
N GLN A 120 -25.09 -14.95 1.32
CA GLN A 120 -26.43 -14.39 1.16
C GLN A 120 -27.21 -14.96 -0.03
N GLN A 121 -26.54 -15.35 -1.12
CA GLN A 121 -27.19 -16.03 -2.26
C GLN A 121 -27.52 -17.51 -1.97
N ALA A 122 -26.88 -18.10 -0.96
CA ALA A 122 -27.12 -19.48 -0.53
C ALA A 122 -28.18 -19.61 0.58
N ARG A 123 -28.76 -18.49 1.04
CA ARG A 123 -29.93 -18.43 1.94
C ARG A 123 -31.18 -18.05 1.17
#